data_AF-I8ZY31-F1
#
_entry.id   AF-I8ZY31-F1
#
_cell.length_a   1.000
_cell.length_b   1.000
_cell.length_c   1.000
_cell.angle_alpha   90.00
_cell.angle_beta   90.00
_cell.angle_gamma   90.00
#
_symmetry.space_group_name_H-M   'P 1'
#
loop_
_entity.id
_entity.type
_entity.pdbx_description
1 polymer ?
#
loop_
_entity_poly.entity_id
_entity_poly.type
_entity_poly.pdbx_seq_one_letter_code
_entity_poly.pdbx_strand_id
1 'polypeptide(L)'
;MKTKLNILCLLLLIAFAGCMYNAFLGGMEGASDASRGDIGNKLQPLFYVNVVPTEGNELNDSIPSVIEKGNFLKYHITSIKIEQENTPKDALIQLVMGIIAIPFSLITLGALYCFIRLILSIRKKDLFNPSNVFRVRLISATIIVASIIKTLAQYINYDIATHSIQLSGYQVESVQIPWSMFLSALLLAIFAEIYAQAIKLKEEQDLTI
;
A
#
# COMPACT_ATOMS: atom_id res chain seq x y z
N MET A 1 -27.83 -11.32 18.41
CA MET A 1 -27.13 -10.51 17.38
C MET A 1 -26.41 -9.27 17.92
N LYS A 2 -26.95 -8.53 18.90
CA LYS A 2 -26.43 -7.23 19.41
C LYS A 2 -24.95 -7.24 19.86
N THR A 3 -24.50 -8.30 20.54
CA THR A 3 -23.13 -8.45 21.03
C THR A 3 -22.15 -8.86 19.93
N LYS A 4 -22.55 -9.77 19.03
CA LYS A 4 -21.68 -10.30 17.98
C LYS A 4 -21.19 -9.22 17.01
N LEU A 5 -22.08 -8.36 16.51
CA LEU A 5 -21.71 -7.27 15.60
C LEU A 5 -20.79 -6.23 16.28
N ASN A 6 -21.09 -5.88 17.54
CA ASN A 6 -20.26 -4.96 18.30
C ASN A 6 -18.86 -5.53 18.58
N ILE A 7 -18.74 -6.83 18.85
CA ILE A 7 -17.45 -7.50 19.01
C ILE A 7 -16.68 -7.46 17.69
N LEU A 8 -17.33 -7.77 16.56
CA LEU A 8 -16.69 -7.69 15.23
C LEU A 8 -16.20 -6.26 14.91
N CYS A 9 -17.00 -5.23 15.21
CA CYS A 9 -16.57 -3.83 15.04
C CYS A 9 -15.38 -3.47 15.95
N LEU A 10 -15.34 -3.98 17.18
CA LEU A 10 -14.22 -3.74 18.10
C LEU A 10 -12.95 -4.44 17.60
N LEU A 11 -13.05 -5.70 17.18
CA LEU A 11 -11.95 -6.45 16.61
C LEU A 11 -11.41 -5.77 15.34
N LEU A 12 -12.32 -5.25 14.50
CA LEU A 12 -11.94 -4.50 13.30
C LEU A 12 -11.14 -3.23 13.65
N LEU A 13 -11.55 -2.47 14.68
CA LEU A 13 -10.81 -1.29 15.13
C LEU A 13 -9.43 -1.64 15.69
N ILE A 14 -9.29 -2.75 16.43
CA ILE A 14 -8.01 -3.21 16.96
C ILE A 14 -7.09 -3.64 15.82
N ALA A 15 -7.57 -4.46 14.89
CA ALA A 15 -6.83 -4.87 13.71
C ALA A 15 -6.37 -3.65 12.89
N PHE A 16 -7.28 -2.68 12.71
CA PHE A 16 -6.98 -1.44 12.02
C PHE A 16 -5.91 -0.60 12.72
N ALA A 17 -5.94 -0.50 14.05
CA ALA A 17 -4.90 0.18 14.82
C ALA A 17 -3.52 -0.48 14.65
N GLY A 18 -3.47 -1.82 14.62
CA GLY A 18 -2.25 -2.57 14.30
C GLY A 18 -1.71 -2.28 12.90
N CYS A 19 -2.58 -2.25 11.88
CA CYS A 19 -2.20 -1.85 10.53
C CYS A 19 -1.65 -0.42 10.49
N MET A 20 -2.27 0.51 11.22
CA MET A 20 -1.83 1.90 11.27
C MET A 20 -0.49 2.08 11.97
N TYR A 21 -0.23 1.29 13.02
CA TYR A 21 1.06 1.26 13.69
C TYR A 21 2.19 0.84 12.74
N ASN A 22 2.00 -0.26 11.99
CA ASN A 22 2.97 -0.72 11.00
C ASN A 22 3.19 0.29 9.88
N ALA A 23 2.10 0.90 9.37
CA ALA A 23 2.19 1.94 8.34
C ALA A 23 2.94 3.18 8.84
N PHE A 24 2.75 3.56 10.11
CA PHE A 24 3.44 4.69 10.73
C PHE A 24 4.94 4.40 10.89
N LEU A 25 5.32 3.22 11.37
CA LEU A 25 6.72 2.81 11.47
C LEU A 25 7.40 2.82 10.10
N GLY A 26 6.78 2.20 9.09
CA GLY A 26 7.33 2.21 7.72
C GLY A 26 7.44 3.63 7.15
N GLY A 27 6.49 4.52 7.47
CA GLY A 27 6.57 5.93 7.10
C GLY A 27 7.71 6.67 7.80
N MET A 28 7.96 6.40 9.08
CA MET A 28 9.09 6.96 9.82
C MET A 28 10.44 6.44 9.30
N GLU A 29 10.54 5.15 9.02
CA GLU A 29 11.73 4.55 8.40
C GLU A 29 12.02 5.21 7.05
N GLY A 30 11.01 5.34 6.19
CA GLY A 30 11.15 6.03 4.90
C GLY A 30 11.55 7.50 5.04
N ALA A 31 10.96 8.24 5.98
CA ALA A 31 11.35 9.63 6.25
C ALA A 31 12.76 9.75 6.83
N SER A 32 13.18 8.78 7.65
CA SER A 32 14.55 8.73 8.20
C SER A 32 15.58 8.39 7.13
N ASP A 33 15.28 7.46 6.22
CA ASP A 33 16.14 7.14 5.08
C ASP A 33 16.26 8.34 4.12
N ALA A 34 15.17 9.10 3.91
CA ALA A 34 15.19 10.32 3.12
C ALA A 34 15.99 11.47 3.77
N SER A 35 15.96 11.58 5.11
CA SER A 35 16.66 12.65 5.85
C SER A 35 18.12 12.34 6.17
N ARG A 36 18.53 11.07 6.20
CA ARG A 36 19.94 10.67 6.35
C ARG A 36 20.79 10.96 5.11
N GLY A 37 20.18 11.24 3.96
CA GLY A 37 20.87 11.62 2.73
C GLY A 37 21.50 13.03 2.73
N ASP A 38 21.61 13.72 3.88
CA ASP A 38 21.93 15.17 3.89
C ASP A 38 22.88 15.65 5.02
N ILE A 39 24.03 15.01 5.23
CA ILE A 39 25.12 15.61 6.05
C ILE A 39 26.44 15.79 5.27
N GLY A 40 26.51 15.45 3.99
CA GLY A 40 27.71 15.77 3.20
C GLY A 40 27.65 15.32 1.76
N ASN A 41 27.21 16.22 0.88
CA ASN A 41 27.27 16.16 -0.57
C ASN A 41 26.52 14.99 -1.26
N LYS A 42 25.51 15.41 -2.05
CA LYS A 42 24.65 14.65 -2.96
C LYS A 42 23.57 13.82 -2.24
N LEU A 43 22.32 14.28 -2.37
CA LEU A 43 21.13 13.46 -2.14
C LEU A 43 21.20 12.24 -3.06
N GLN A 44 21.73 11.14 -2.58
CA GLN A 44 21.68 9.87 -3.29
C GLN A 44 20.46 9.11 -2.76
N PRO A 45 19.34 9.08 -3.49
CA PRO A 45 18.22 8.21 -3.12
C PRO A 45 18.72 6.77 -3.03
N LEU A 46 18.44 6.15 -1.89
CA LEU A 46 18.59 4.71 -1.77
C LEU A 46 17.36 4.05 -2.40
N PHE A 47 17.56 3.33 -3.50
CA PHE A 47 16.51 2.55 -4.14
C PHE A 47 16.61 1.10 -3.70
N TYR A 48 15.49 0.54 -3.26
CA TYR A 48 15.34 -0.91 -3.11
C TYR A 48 14.87 -1.47 -4.44
N VAL A 49 15.67 -2.36 -5.01
CA VAL A 49 15.37 -3.04 -6.25
C VAL A 49 15.21 -4.51 -5.96
N ASN A 50 14.04 -5.04 -6.25
CA ASN A 50 13.85 -6.47 -6.17
C ASN A 50 14.46 -7.15 -7.40
N VAL A 51 15.13 -8.26 -7.18
CA VAL A 51 15.78 -9.04 -8.23
C VAL A 51 15.38 -10.50 -8.13
N VAL A 52 15.33 -11.16 -9.28
CA VAL A 52 15.09 -12.59 -9.40
C VAL A 52 16.24 -13.23 -10.20
N PRO A 53 16.67 -14.45 -9.85
CA PRO A 53 17.73 -15.13 -10.61
C PRO A 53 17.28 -15.40 -12.05
N THR A 54 18.22 -15.32 -12.99
CA THR A 54 18.01 -15.77 -14.37
C THR A 54 17.88 -17.29 -14.39
N GLU A 55 17.15 -17.85 -15.37
CA GLU A 55 17.03 -19.30 -15.54
C GLU A 55 18.40 -19.99 -15.49
N GLY A 56 18.54 -20.99 -14.62
CA GLY A 56 19.80 -21.71 -14.39
C GLY A 56 20.71 -21.13 -13.30
N ASN A 57 20.43 -19.95 -12.75
CA ASN A 57 21.22 -19.32 -11.67
C ASN A 57 20.54 -19.33 -10.30
N GLU A 58 19.41 -20.04 -10.13
CA GLU A 58 18.56 -19.99 -8.93
C GLU A 58 19.27 -20.29 -7.60
N LEU A 59 20.37 -21.04 -7.64
CA LEU A 59 21.14 -21.44 -6.46
C LEU A 59 22.65 -21.38 -6.73
N ASN A 60 23.09 -20.37 -7.47
CA ASN A 60 24.52 -20.21 -7.81
C ASN A 60 25.32 -19.58 -6.66
N ASP A 61 24.65 -18.80 -5.80
CA ASP A 61 25.30 -18.14 -4.68
C ASP A 61 25.32 -19.03 -3.42
N SER A 62 26.34 -18.85 -2.58
CA SER A 62 26.60 -19.70 -1.41
C SER A 62 27.15 -18.90 -0.23
N ILE A 63 26.56 -19.08 0.97
CA ILE A 63 27.07 -18.53 2.23
C ILE A 63 27.64 -19.65 3.11
N PRO A 64 28.68 -19.40 3.92
CA PRO A 64 29.16 -20.40 4.87
C PRO A 64 28.10 -20.71 5.94
N SER A 65 27.86 -22.00 6.19
CA SER A 65 27.01 -22.43 7.30
C SER A 65 27.72 -22.20 8.63
N VAL A 66 27.05 -21.50 9.54
CA VAL A 66 27.54 -21.29 10.91
C VAL A 66 27.43 -22.59 11.73
N ILE A 67 26.47 -23.46 11.38
CA ILE A 67 26.14 -24.68 12.11
C ILE A 67 27.01 -25.85 11.63
N GLU A 68 27.16 -25.99 10.31
CA GLU A 68 27.93 -27.06 9.69
C GLU A 68 29.24 -26.49 9.14
N LYS A 69 30.27 -26.42 9.99
CA LYS A 69 31.59 -25.91 9.62
C LYS A 69 32.12 -26.67 8.39
N GLY A 70 32.29 -25.96 7.28
CA GLY A 70 32.78 -26.49 6.00
C GLY A 70 31.70 -26.67 4.92
N ASN A 71 30.41 -26.59 5.28
CA ASN A 71 29.32 -26.62 4.32
C ASN A 71 28.86 -25.22 3.93
N PHE A 72 28.42 -25.07 2.69
CA PHE A 72 27.85 -23.85 2.15
C PHE A 72 26.35 -24.00 1.94
N LEU A 73 25.59 -23.00 2.40
CA LEU A 73 24.16 -22.89 2.16
C LEU A 73 23.93 -22.07 0.90
N LYS A 74 23.14 -22.63 -0.02
CA LYS A 74 22.76 -21.94 -1.24
C LYS A 74 21.72 -20.86 -0.93
N TYR A 75 21.88 -19.69 -1.54
CA TYR A 75 20.92 -18.59 -1.40
C TYR A 75 20.68 -17.93 -2.75
N HIS A 76 19.65 -17.09 -2.81
CA HIS A 76 19.47 -16.14 -3.89
C HIS A 76 19.14 -14.77 -3.30
N ILE A 77 19.53 -13.73 -4.01
CA ILE A 77 19.23 -12.35 -3.63
C ILE A 77 17.79 -12.04 -4.05
N THR A 78 17.03 -11.39 -3.17
CA THR A 78 15.64 -10.96 -3.44
C THR A 78 15.51 -9.44 -3.55
N SER A 79 16.35 -8.69 -2.85
CA SER A 79 16.35 -7.24 -2.88
C SER A 79 17.76 -6.70 -2.67
N ILE A 80 18.10 -5.67 -3.43
CA ILE A 80 19.35 -4.92 -3.33
C ILE A 80 19.05 -3.45 -3.05
N LYS A 81 19.78 -2.86 -2.12
CA LYS A 81 19.74 -1.43 -1.82
C LYS A 81 20.87 -0.77 -2.60
N ILE A 82 20.54 0.17 -3.47
CA ILE A 82 21.52 0.84 -4.34
C ILE A 82 21.52 2.33 -4.05
N GLU A 83 22.72 2.88 -3.94
CA GLU A 83 22.96 4.30 -3.84
C GLU A 83 23.26 4.84 -5.26
N GLN A 84 22.41 5.74 -5.76
CA GLN A 84 22.57 6.32 -7.09
C GLN A 84 22.53 7.84 -7.01
N GLU A 85 23.42 8.52 -7.74
CA GLU A 85 23.35 9.97 -7.88
C GLU A 85 22.10 10.38 -8.64
N ASN A 86 21.26 11.22 -8.02
CA ASN A 86 20.05 11.75 -8.62
C ASN A 86 20.35 12.48 -9.94
N THR A 87 19.71 12.08 -11.04
CA THR A 87 19.73 12.89 -12.26
C THR A 87 18.74 14.06 -12.13
N PRO A 88 18.89 15.15 -12.91
CA PRO A 88 17.93 16.26 -12.89
C PRO A 88 16.49 15.85 -13.24
N LYS A 89 16.33 14.77 -14.02
CA LYS A 89 15.01 14.20 -14.36
C LYS A 89 14.38 13.51 -13.16
N ASP A 90 15.16 12.79 -12.37
CA ASP A 90 14.67 12.08 -11.18
C ASP A 90 14.23 13.06 -10.10
N ALA A 91 14.97 14.16 -9.93
CA ALA A 91 14.60 15.24 -9.02
C ALA A 91 13.25 15.89 -9.41
N LEU A 92 13.00 16.08 -10.71
CA LEU A 92 11.72 16.60 -11.20
C LEU A 92 10.57 15.60 -10.95
N ILE A 93 10.80 14.30 -11.19
CA ILE A 93 9.81 13.26 -10.93
C ILE A 93 9.48 13.21 -9.42
N GLN A 94 10.48 13.24 -8.55
CA GLN A 94 10.31 13.25 -7.10
C GLN A 94 9.53 14.49 -6.64
N LEU A 95 9.83 15.67 -7.17
CA LEU A 95 9.09 16.91 -6.87
C LEU A 95 7.61 16.78 -7.24
N VAL A 96 7.32 16.32 -8.45
CA VAL A 96 5.94 16.14 -8.95
C VAL A 96 5.18 15.13 -8.09
N MET A 97 5.81 13.99 -7.77
CA MET A 97 5.22 12.98 -6.90
C MET A 97 4.96 13.53 -5.49
N GLY A 98 5.87 14.35 -4.95
CA GLY A 98 5.69 15.04 -3.67
C GLY A 98 4.49 16.00 -3.68
N ILE A 99 4.33 16.78 -4.74
CA ILE A 99 3.18 17.70 -4.90
C ILE A 99 1.86 16.91 -4.98
N ILE A 100 1.83 15.77 -5.67
CA ILE A 100 0.65 14.89 -5.76
C ILE A 100 0.36 14.18 -4.42
N ALA A 101 1.40 13.84 -3.67
CA ALA A 101 1.27 13.13 -2.40
C ALA A 101 0.54 13.96 -1.33
N ILE A 102 0.70 15.29 -1.32
CA ILE A 102 0.06 16.17 -0.33
C ILE A 102 -1.49 16.11 -0.40
N PRO A 103 -2.17 16.42 -1.52
CA PRO A 103 -3.63 16.33 -1.58
C PRO A 103 -4.11 14.89 -1.40
N PHE A 104 -3.35 13.90 -1.89
CA PHE A 104 -3.69 12.51 -1.69
C PHE A 104 -3.64 12.08 -0.20
N SER A 105 -2.69 12.60 0.57
CA SER A 105 -2.61 12.36 2.01
C SER A 105 -3.83 12.94 2.74
N LEU A 106 -4.31 14.12 2.33
CA LEU A 106 -5.52 14.73 2.89
C LEU A 106 -6.78 13.90 2.58
N ILE A 107 -6.91 13.39 1.35
CA ILE A 107 -8.00 12.47 0.97
C ILE A 107 -7.95 11.21 1.81
N THR A 108 -6.75 10.66 2.02
CA THR A 108 -6.53 9.46 2.85
C THR A 108 -6.95 9.69 4.30
N LEU A 109 -6.64 10.86 4.88
CA LEU A 109 -7.12 11.25 6.21
C LEU A 109 -8.65 11.40 6.26
N GLY A 110 -9.26 11.93 5.19
CA GLY A 110 -10.71 11.97 5.02
C GLY A 110 -11.34 10.58 5.00
N ALA A 111 -10.77 9.66 4.23
CA ALA A 111 -11.21 8.26 4.16
C ALA A 111 -11.06 7.55 5.51
N LEU A 112 -9.98 7.80 6.24
CA LEU A 112 -9.77 7.30 7.61
C LEU A 112 -10.87 7.77 8.56
N TYR A 113 -11.18 9.07 8.55
CA TYR A 113 -12.27 9.62 9.33
C TYR A 113 -13.62 8.97 8.95
N CYS A 114 -13.88 8.80 7.66
CA CYS A 114 -15.07 8.13 7.14
C CYS A 114 -15.17 6.67 7.62
N PHE A 115 -14.05 5.95 7.65
CA PHE A 115 -13.99 4.56 8.13
C PHE A 115 -14.34 4.46 9.62
N ILE A 116 -13.76 5.30 10.47
CA ILE A 116 -14.07 5.33 11.90
C ILE A 116 -15.55 5.68 12.11
N ARG A 117 -16.05 6.71 11.41
CA ARG A 117 -17.47 7.12 11.48
C ARG A 117 -18.42 6.04 11.01
N LEU A 118 -18.05 5.29 9.97
CA LEU A 118 -18.82 4.15 9.47
C LEU A 118 -18.94 3.06 10.55
N ILE A 119 -17.83 2.68 11.18
CA ILE A 119 -17.84 1.69 12.28
C ILE A 119 -18.70 2.16 13.44
N LEU A 120 -18.58 3.43 13.84
CA LEU A 120 -19.39 3.99 14.91
C LEU A 120 -20.89 4.01 14.57
N SER A 121 -21.24 4.26 13.31
CA SER A 121 -22.63 4.23 12.84
C SER A 121 -23.20 2.80 12.87
N ILE A 122 -22.42 1.81 12.44
CA ILE A 122 -22.77 0.37 12.53
C ILE A 122 -23.00 -0.03 13.99
N ARG A 123 -22.14 0.39 14.92
CA ARG A 123 -22.30 0.15 16.36
C ARG A 123 -23.57 0.79 16.93
N LYS A 124 -23.94 1.98 16.44
CA LYS A 124 -25.18 2.69 16.77
C LYS A 124 -26.42 2.13 16.06
N LYS A 125 -26.25 1.12 15.18
CA LYS A 125 -27.29 0.50 14.34
C LYS A 125 -27.96 1.45 13.37
N ASP A 126 -27.31 2.56 13.07
CA ASP A 126 -27.77 3.49 12.04
C ASP A 126 -27.33 2.99 10.65
N LEU A 127 -27.80 1.80 10.31
CA LEU A 127 -27.38 1.03 9.14
C LEU A 127 -28.04 1.50 7.86
N PHE A 128 -29.05 2.38 7.85
CA PHE A 128 -29.72 2.83 6.62
C PHE A 128 -29.58 4.35 6.46
N ASN A 129 -28.37 4.85 6.69
CA ASN A 129 -28.06 6.27 6.56
C ASN A 129 -27.37 6.52 5.20
N PRO A 130 -27.91 7.41 4.34
CA PRO A 130 -27.27 7.81 3.07
C PRO A 130 -25.85 8.37 3.23
N SER A 131 -25.48 8.83 4.43
CA SER A 131 -24.11 9.24 4.74
C SER A 131 -23.13 8.07 4.76
N ASN A 132 -23.59 6.85 5.08
CA ASN A 132 -22.72 5.67 5.20
C ASN A 132 -22.36 5.09 3.83
N VAL A 133 -23.33 4.87 2.94
CA VAL A 133 -23.36 5.57 1.65
C VAL A 133 -22.04 6.12 1.10
N PHE A 134 -22.01 7.44 1.17
CA PHE A 134 -20.87 8.25 0.81
C PHE A 134 -19.56 7.82 1.48
N ARG A 135 -19.58 7.43 2.77
CA ARG A 135 -18.37 6.96 3.47
C ARG A 135 -17.76 5.73 2.81
N VAL A 136 -18.56 4.72 2.46
CA VAL A 136 -18.08 3.50 1.79
C VAL A 136 -17.53 3.84 0.40
N ARG A 137 -18.21 4.71 -0.36
CA ARG A 137 -17.73 5.18 -1.68
C ARG A 137 -16.40 5.91 -1.59
N LEU A 138 -16.24 6.80 -0.60
CA LEU A 138 -14.99 7.53 -0.42
C LEU A 138 -13.84 6.59 -0.03
N ILE A 139 -14.10 5.63 0.86
CA ILE A 139 -13.11 4.62 1.26
C ILE A 139 -12.68 3.78 0.06
N SER A 140 -13.62 3.25 -0.73
CA SER A 140 -13.30 2.42 -1.89
C SER A 140 -12.54 3.20 -2.95
N ALA A 141 -12.98 4.41 -3.30
CA ALA A 141 -12.30 5.27 -4.26
C ALA A 141 -10.86 5.59 -3.81
N THR A 142 -10.67 5.86 -2.52
CA THR A 142 -9.33 6.15 -1.97
C THR A 142 -8.40 4.94 -2.11
N ILE A 143 -8.88 3.72 -1.84
CA ILE A 143 -8.07 2.50 -1.99
C ILE A 143 -7.74 2.23 -3.47
N ILE A 144 -8.67 2.47 -4.40
CA ILE A 144 -8.41 2.36 -5.85
C ILE A 144 -7.29 3.31 -6.26
N VAL A 145 -7.41 4.59 -5.92
CA VAL A 145 -6.40 5.61 -6.26
C VAL A 145 -5.06 5.28 -5.60
N ALA A 146 -5.06 4.85 -4.32
CA ALA A 146 -3.85 4.40 -3.63
C ALA A 146 -3.13 3.27 -4.39
N SER A 147 -3.91 2.30 -4.88
CA SER A 147 -3.39 1.13 -5.60
C SER A 147 -2.77 1.53 -6.95
N ILE A 148 -3.39 2.48 -7.65
CA ILE A 148 -2.85 3.03 -8.91
C ILE A 148 -1.55 3.78 -8.64
N ILE A 149 -1.52 4.69 -7.66
CA ILE A 149 -0.31 5.46 -7.31
C ILE A 149 0.82 4.51 -6.92
N LYS A 150 0.54 3.50 -6.10
CA LYS A 150 1.52 2.49 -5.69
C LYS A 150 2.10 1.74 -6.89
N THR A 151 1.25 1.30 -7.81
CA THR A 151 1.67 0.58 -9.02
C THR A 151 2.53 1.48 -9.92
N LEU A 152 2.13 2.74 -10.08
CA LEU A 152 2.90 3.71 -10.86
C LEU A 152 4.27 3.99 -10.23
N ALA A 153 4.33 4.14 -8.91
CA ALA A 153 5.60 4.31 -8.20
C ALA A 153 6.52 3.09 -8.36
N GLN A 154 5.97 1.87 -8.27
CA GLN A 154 6.72 0.64 -8.54
C GLN A 154 7.22 0.57 -9.99
N TYR A 155 6.42 1.02 -10.95
CA TYR A 155 6.82 1.09 -12.35
C TYR A 155 7.96 2.08 -12.59
N ILE A 156 7.89 3.27 -12.01
CA ILE A 156 8.99 4.26 -12.09
C ILE A 156 10.27 3.66 -11.51
N ASN A 157 10.20 3.02 -10.34
CA ASN A 157 11.36 2.38 -9.73
C ASN A 157 11.92 1.23 -10.58
N TYR A 158 11.05 0.42 -11.20
CA TYR A 158 11.44 -0.65 -12.11
C TYR A 158 12.14 -0.12 -13.37
N ASP A 159 11.60 0.94 -13.98
CA ASP A 159 12.19 1.58 -15.15
C ASP A 159 13.59 2.16 -14.85
N ILE A 160 13.74 2.85 -13.71
CA ILE A 160 15.04 3.35 -13.25
C ILE A 160 16.01 2.18 -13.01
N ALA A 161 15.56 1.13 -12.33
CA ALA A 161 16.38 -0.02 -11.96
C ALA A 161 16.89 -0.79 -13.20
N THR A 162 16.03 -1.07 -14.17
CA THR A 162 16.37 -1.81 -15.38
C THR A 162 17.38 -1.09 -16.27
N HIS A 163 17.36 0.24 -16.31
CA HIS A 163 18.34 1.03 -17.06
C HIS A 163 19.66 1.24 -16.30
N SER A 164 19.65 1.13 -14.96
CA SER A 164 20.80 1.48 -14.11
C SER A 164 21.60 0.28 -13.61
N ILE A 165 21.06 -0.95 -13.70
CA ILE A 165 21.61 -2.11 -12.99
C ILE A 165 21.81 -3.27 -13.96
N GLN A 166 23.03 -3.78 -13.99
CA GLN A 166 23.35 -5.07 -14.58
C GLN A 166 23.96 -5.96 -13.50
N LEU A 167 23.19 -6.92 -13.00
CA LEU A 167 23.65 -7.88 -11.99
C LEU A 167 23.83 -9.25 -12.67
N SER A 168 25.04 -9.80 -12.64
CA SER A 168 25.35 -11.07 -13.30
C SER A 168 24.49 -12.20 -12.72
N GLY A 169 23.73 -12.88 -13.57
CA GLY A 169 22.87 -14.00 -13.18
C GLY A 169 21.54 -13.61 -12.52
N TYR A 170 21.21 -12.33 -12.50
CA TYR A 170 19.96 -11.80 -11.95
C TYR A 170 19.30 -10.82 -12.93
N GLN A 171 17.97 -10.74 -12.86
CA GLN A 171 17.15 -9.77 -13.58
C GLN A 171 16.28 -9.00 -12.59
N VAL A 172 15.94 -7.75 -12.91
CA VAL A 172 15.05 -6.93 -12.08
C VAL A 172 13.65 -7.56 -12.05
N GLU A 173 13.06 -7.68 -10.86
CA GLU A 173 11.72 -8.22 -10.68
C GLU A 173 10.68 -7.32 -11.36
N SER A 174 9.79 -7.91 -12.15
CA SER A 174 8.73 -7.18 -12.84
C SER A 174 7.72 -6.57 -11.88
N VAL A 175 7.12 -5.45 -12.28
CA VAL A 175 6.13 -4.72 -11.50
C VAL A 175 4.93 -5.61 -11.19
N GLN A 176 4.70 -5.86 -9.89
CA GLN A 176 3.57 -6.66 -9.42
C GLN A 176 2.35 -5.78 -9.15
N ILE A 177 1.27 -6.00 -9.89
CA ILE A 177 0.00 -5.31 -9.65
C ILE A 177 -0.60 -5.81 -8.32
N PRO A 178 -0.99 -4.92 -7.39
CA PRO A 178 -1.58 -5.30 -6.11
C PRO A 178 -3.05 -5.73 -6.27
N TRP A 179 -3.28 -6.86 -6.95
CA TRP A 179 -4.63 -7.37 -7.27
C TRP A 179 -5.53 -7.53 -6.05
N SER A 180 -4.99 -7.91 -4.90
CA SER A 180 -5.74 -8.05 -3.65
C SER A 180 -6.33 -6.71 -3.16
N MET A 181 -5.59 -5.60 -3.32
CA MET A 181 -6.09 -4.26 -2.96
C MET A 181 -7.17 -3.80 -3.94
N PHE A 182 -6.93 -3.98 -5.24
CA PHE A 182 -7.92 -3.66 -6.27
C PHE A 182 -9.22 -4.43 -6.09
N LEU A 183 -9.12 -5.75 -5.87
CA LEU A 183 -10.29 -6.60 -5.65
C LEU A 183 -11.07 -6.16 -4.41
N SER A 184 -10.38 -5.92 -3.30
CA SER A 184 -11.01 -5.45 -2.05
C SER A 184 -11.72 -4.11 -2.23
N ALA A 185 -11.10 -3.18 -2.96
CA ALA A 185 -11.67 -1.86 -3.21
C ALA A 185 -12.89 -1.93 -4.14
N LEU A 186 -12.84 -2.77 -5.18
CA LEU A 186 -13.95 -2.97 -6.10
C LEU A 186 -15.13 -3.65 -5.39
N LEU A 187 -14.88 -4.63 -4.54
CA LEU A 187 -15.91 -5.26 -3.70
C LEU A 187 -16.58 -4.23 -2.78
N LEU A 188 -15.79 -3.34 -2.14
CA LEU A 188 -16.35 -2.25 -1.33
C LEU A 188 -17.18 -1.26 -2.16
N ALA A 189 -16.75 -0.95 -3.38
CA ALA A 189 -17.51 -0.08 -4.29
C ALA A 189 -18.85 -0.72 -4.67
N ILE A 190 -18.85 -2.00 -5.05
CA ILE A 190 -20.07 -2.77 -5.32
C ILE A 190 -20.97 -2.79 -4.08
N PHE A 191 -20.40 -3.04 -2.90
CA PHE A 191 -21.14 -3.03 -1.65
C PHE A 191 -21.78 -1.67 -1.37
N ALA A 192 -21.11 -0.56 -1.70
CA ALA A 192 -21.67 0.78 -1.60
C ALA A 192 -22.91 0.95 -2.50
N GLU A 193 -22.87 0.45 -3.72
CA GLU A 193 -24.01 0.56 -4.65
C GLU A 193 -25.19 -0.33 -4.24
N ILE A 194 -24.92 -1.57 -3.81
CA ILE A 194 -25.95 -2.44 -3.21
C ILE A 194 -26.57 -1.76 -1.99
N TYR A 195 -25.74 -1.14 -1.16
CA TYR A 195 -26.20 -0.45 0.03
C TYR A 195 -27.06 0.78 -0.31
N ALA A 196 -26.70 1.58 -1.32
CA ALA A 196 -27.54 2.67 -1.82
C ALA A 196 -28.92 2.17 -2.29
N GLN A 197 -28.95 1.08 -3.05
CA GLN A 197 -30.20 0.48 -3.50
C GLN A 197 -31.04 -0.04 -2.33
N ALA A 198 -30.42 -0.66 -1.33
CA ALA A 198 -31.11 -1.15 -0.14
C ALA A 198 -31.76 -0.02 0.68
N ILE A 199 -31.11 1.14 0.78
CA ILE A 199 -31.71 2.32 1.42
C ILE A 199 -32.91 2.81 0.60
N LYS A 200 -32.75 2.94 -0.72
CA LYS A 200 -33.83 3.40 -1.60
C LYS A 200 -35.06 2.48 -1.54
N LEU A 201 -34.86 1.16 -1.58
CA LEU A 201 -35.94 0.18 -1.45
C LEU A 201 -36.67 0.29 -0.11
N LYS A 202 -35.92 0.55 0.97
CA LYS A 202 -36.51 0.76 2.29
C LYS A 202 -37.34 2.05 2.34
N GLU A 203 -36.83 3.15 1.78
CA GLU A 203 -37.55 4.43 1.70
C GLU A 203 -38.84 4.30 0.86
N GLU A 204 -38.80 3.55 -0.25
CA GLU A 204 -39.99 3.25 -1.05
C GLU A 204 -41.02 2.43 -0.26
N GLN A 205 -40.58 1.41 0.49
CA GLN A 205 -41.46 0.62 1.36
C GLN A 205 -42.11 1.47 2.46
N ASP A 206 -41.35 2.34 3.11
CA ASP A 206 -41.85 3.23 4.17
C ASP A 206 -42.87 4.26 3.65
N LEU A 207 -42.82 4.64 2.36
CA LEU A 207 -43.75 5.58 1.72
C LEU A 207 -45.07 4.93 1.23
N THR A 208 -45.12 3.60 1.13
CA THR A 208 -46.30 2.89 0.59
C THR A 208 -47.26 2.42 1.69
N ILE A 209 -46.90 2.60 2.96
CA ILE A 209 -47.67 2.22 4.16
C ILE A 209 -48.32 3.48 4.76
#